data_AF-A0A402ADU3-F1
#
_entry.id   AF-A0A402ADU3-F1
#
_cell.length_a   1.000
_cell.length_b   1.000
_cell.length_c   1.000
_cell.angle_alpha   90.00
_cell.angle_beta   90.00
_cell.angle_gamma   90.00
#
_symmetry.space_group_name_H-M   'P 1'
#
loop_
_entity.id
_entity.type
_entity.pdbx_description
1 polymer ?
#
loop_
_entity_poly.entity_id
_entity_poly.type
_entity_poly.pdbx_seq_one_letter_code
_entity_poly.pdbx_strand_id
1 'polypeptide(L)'
;MYDIASQKDDLERAKRLRQERNAFGSSTIALCSVSLLLLVSMWLVALTPVSAAPVAPGKATVAKTLIYTHTATAANSTGDWTTLDNVVTNDNPNAIVFATPNWNPAGTSGVYDNHAIGVWYTGSRWAIFNQDLTAIPNGASFNVYAFSSSKDPHIFVHKATTSNSTGDWTALNNSLANNSPNAIVLATPNWNPGGVGGVYDNHAIGVWYTGSKWAIFNQDLTAIPNGASFNVLVFKNSSDGDFVHKATTANSVGDWTNITNGNTDGNPDALVFATPNWNPGGTGGVYNKHNIGVWYTGSKWAVFNQDITAIPNGFLQYRHLLLKHTYRSVARSATNGLTDKIQETGPAQGPVFL
;
A
#
# COMPACT_ATOMS: atom_id res chain seq x y z
N MET A 1 12.70 -0.80 -38.34
CA MET A 1 11.62 0.10 -38.79
C MET A 1 10.32 -0.48 -38.25
N TYR A 2 9.90 -0.05 -37.07
CA TYR A 2 8.60 -0.43 -36.51
C TYR A 2 7.51 0.40 -37.21
N ASP A 3 6.48 -0.28 -37.69
CA ASP A 3 5.48 0.22 -38.62
C ASP A 3 4.53 1.25 -37.97
N ILE A 4 4.44 2.43 -38.59
CA ILE A 4 3.59 3.57 -38.19
C ILE A 4 2.10 3.17 -38.19
N ALA A 5 1.72 2.12 -38.93
CA ALA A 5 0.36 1.58 -38.92
C ALA A 5 -0.04 1.00 -37.56
N SER A 6 0.88 0.29 -36.86
CA SER A 6 0.61 -0.31 -35.54
C SER A 6 0.32 0.75 -34.48
N GLN A 7 1.04 1.88 -34.52
CA GLN A 7 0.85 2.97 -33.55
C GLN A 7 -0.51 3.66 -33.70
N LYS A 8 -1.07 3.72 -34.92
CA LYS A 8 -2.39 4.28 -35.15
C LYS A 8 -3.50 3.36 -34.63
N ASP A 9 -3.35 2.06 -34.83
CA ASP A 9 -4.32 1.09 -34.33
C ASP A 9 -4.33 1.03 -32.79
N ASP A 10 -3.16 1.11 -32.16
CA ASP A 10 -3.05 1.18 -30.69
C ASP A 10 -3.67 2.47 -30.14
N LEU A 11 -3.49 3.61 -30.83
CA LEU A 11 -4.09 4.88 -30.45
C LEU A 11 -5.62 4.87 -30.60
N GLU A 12 -6.15 4.27 -31.66
CA GLU A 12 -7.60 4.14 -31.88
C GLU A 12 -8.23 3.11 -30.94
N ARG A 13 -7.48 2.09 -30.51
CA ARG A 13 -7.91 1.17 -29.45
C ARG A 13 -7.94 1.86 -28.09
N ALA A 14 -6.93 2.68 -27.76
CA ALA A 14 -6.90 3.48 -26.55
C ALA A 14 -8.04 4.51 -26.46
N LYS A 15 -8.42 5.12 -27.60
CA LYS A 15 -9.59 6.02 -27.68
C LYS A 15 -10.92 5.30 -27.47
N ARG A 16 -11.08 4.08 -27.99
CA ARG A 16 -12.28 3.26 -27.75
C ARG A 16 -12.42 2.87 -26.29
N LEU A 17 -11.33 2.43 -25.66
CA LEU A 17 -11.29 2.12 -24.22
C LEU A 17 -11.60 3.36 -23.35
N ARG A 18 -11.16 4.55 -23.78
CA ARG A 18 -11.52 5.84 -23.14
C ARG A 18 -13.03 6.13 -23.20
N GLN A 19 -13.71 5.73 -24.28
CA GLN A 19 -15.14 5.98 -24.48
C GLN A 19 -16.01 4.97 -23.68
N GLU A 20 -15.58 3.72 -23.61
CA GLU A 20 -16.22 2.69 -22.78
C GLU A 20 -16.06 2.96 -21.28
N ARG A 21 -14.89 3.44 -20.84
CA ARG A 21 -14.62 3.91 -19.46
C ARG A 21 -15.57 5.02 -19.00
N ASN A 22 -15.98 5.91 -19.91
CA ASN A 22 -16.89 7.02 -19.59
C ASN A 22 -18.37 6.60 -19.64
N ALA A 23 -18.74 5.62 -20.48
CA ALA A 23 -20.12 5.16 -20.63
C ALA A 23 -20.61 4.33 -19.43
N PHE A 24 -19.73 3.56 -18.78
CA PHE A 24 -20.07 2.78 -17.59
C PHE A 24 -20.46 3.66 -16.37
N GLY A 25 -20.04 4.92 -16.34
CA GLY A 25 -20.32 5.86 -15.24
C GLY A 25 -21.61 6.68 -15.37
N SER A 26 -22.35 6.58 -16.48
CA SER A 26 -23.46 7.50 -16.79
C SER A 26 -24.81 6.84 -17.12
N SER A 27 -25.06 5.58 -16.72
CA SER A 27 -26.37 4.95 -16.96
C SER A 27 -27.39 5.31 -15.86
N THR A 28 -27.97 6.50 -15.96
CA THR A 28 -29.27 6.83 -15.39
C THR A 28 -30.36 6.56 -16.44
N ILE A 29 -31.30 5.66 -16.15
CA ILE A 29 -32.56 5.59 -16.91
C ILE A 29 -33.73 5.69 -15.93
N ALA A 30 -34.53 6.73 -16.19
CA ALA A 30 -35.76 7.08 -15.51
C ALA A 30 -36.96 6.28 -16.06
N LEU A 31 -37.90 6.02 -15.14
CA LEU A 31 -39.37 5.96 -15.28
C LEU A 31 -40.00 5.31 -16.53
N CYS A 32 -40.75 4.22 -16.29
CA CYS A 32 -41.95 3.88 -17.06
C CYS A 32 -43.15 3.85 -16.11
N SER A 33 -44.07 4.79 -16.31
CA SER A 33 -45.36 4.93 -15.67
C SER A 33 -46.42 4.12 -16.44
N VAL A 34 -47.12 3.21 -15.75
CA VAL A 34 -48.43 2.72 -16.18
C VAL A 34 -49.33 2.61 -14.96
N SER A 35 -50.41 3.39 -14.94
CA SER A 35 -51.51 3.27 -14.00
C SER A 35 -52.64 2.46 -14.63
N LEU A 36 -53.16 1.44 -13.93
CA LEU A 36 -54.57 1.04 -14.06
C LEU A 36 -55.09 0.28 -12.81
N LEU A 37 -56.40 0.43 -12.60
CA LEU A 37 -57.24 0.35 -11.40
C LEU A 37 -57.33 -0.97 -10.58
N LEU A 38 -57.42 -0.77 -9.26
CA LEU A 38 -58.31 -1.33 -8.22
C LEU A 38 -58.89 -2.77 -8.35
N LEU A 39 -58.50 -3.63 -7.40
CA LEU A 39 -59.38 -4.57 -6.70
C LEU A 39 -59.01 -4.57 -5.21
N VAL A 40 -59.93 -4.14 -4.35
CA VAL A 40 -59.79 -4.16 -2.89
C VAL A 40 -60.26 -5.52 -2.39
N SER A 41 -59.36 -6.33 -1.84
CA SER A 41 -59.71 -7.46 -0.97
C SER A 41 -59.05 -7.24 0.39
N MET A 42 -59.89 -6.90 1.37
CA MET A 42 -59.54 -6.59 2.74
C MET A 42 -59.24 -7.89 3.50
N TRP A 43 -57.97 -8.19 3.74
CA TRP A 43 -57.54 -9.24 4.67
C TRP A 43 -57.16 -8.59 6.01
N LEU A 44 -57.92 -8.91 7.05
CA LEU A 44 -57.63 -8.52 8.42
C LEU A 44 -56.49 -9.40 8.94
N VAL A 45 -55.24 -8.93 8.83
CA VAL A 45 -54.09 -9.58 9.47
C VAL A 45 -53.97 -9.03 10.89
N ALA A 46 -54.14 -9.89 11.89
CA ALA A 46 -53.88 -9.57 13.28
C ALA A 46 -52.39 -9.20 13.44
N LEU A 47 -52.13 -7.93 13.80
CA LEU A 47 -50.80 -7.45 14.19
C LEU A 47 -50.46 -8.03 15.57
N THR A 48 -49.86 -9.22 15.60
CA THR A 48 -49.04 -9.58 16.76
C THR A 48 -47.76 -8.72 16.72
N PRO A 49 -47.35 -8.06 17.80
CA PRO A 49 -46.06 -7.39 17.81
C PRO A 49 -44.98 -8.47 17.61
N VAL A 50 -44.32 -8.43 16.46
CA VAL A 50 -43.06 -9.17 16.26
C VAL A 50 -42.06 -8.51 17.19
N SER A 51 -41.85 -9.13 18.36
CA SER A 51 -40.68 -8.85 19.18
C SER A 51 -39.46 -9.09 18.28
N ALA A 52 -38.76 -8.03 17.91
CA ALA A 52 -37.51 -8.14 17.21
C ALA A 52 -36.58 -8.98 18.08
N ALA A 53 -36.24 -10.18 17.62
CA ALA A 53 -35.21 -10.98 18.25
C ALA A 53 -33.96 -10.10 18.39
N PRO A 54 -33.30 -10.06 19.57
CA PRO A 54 -32.09 -9.29 19.72
C PRO A 54 -31.09 -9.75 18.65
N VAL A 55 -30.68 -8.82 17.79
CA VAL A 55 -29.60 -9.03 16.84
C VAL A 55 -28.39 -9.46 17.67
N ALA A 56 -27.98 -10.72 17.53
CA ALA A 56 -26.77 -11.20 18.16
C ALA A 56 -25.63 -10.23 17.79
N PRO A 57 -24.80 -9.77 18.74
CA PRO A 57 -23.71 -8.88 18.43
C PRO A 57 -22.88 -9.51 17.32
N GLY A 58 -22.84 -8.83 16.17
CA GLY A 58 -22.12 -9.30 14.99
C GLY A 58 -20.70 -9.67 15.40
N LYS A 59 -20.32 -10.92 15.14
CA LYS A 59 -18.99 -11.45 15.43
C LYS A 59 -17.96 -10.45 14.92
N ALA A 60 -17.20 -9.82 15.81
CA ALA A 60 -16.17 -8.86 15.43
C ALA A 60 -15.22 -9.55 14.45
N THR A 61 -15.26 -9.15 13.18
CA THR A 61 -14.35 -9.66 12.16
C THR A 61 -12.97 -9.14 12.52
N VAL A 62 -12.08 -10.04 12.95
CA VAL A 62 -10.68 -9.70 13.20
C VAL A 62 -10.11 -9.20 11.88
N ALA A 63 -9.47 -8.03 11.91
CA ALA A 63 -8.74 -7.53 10.74
C ALA A 63 -7.70 -8.57 10.34
N LYS A 64 -7.80 -9.06 9.10
CA LYS A 64 -6.83 -9.97 8.52
C LYS A 64 -5.72 -9.14 7.90
N THR A 65 -4.50 -9.60 8.08
CA THR A 65 -3.31 -9.00 7.51
C THR A 65 -2.58 -10.06 6.68
N LEU A 66 -2.10 -9.67 5.50
CA LEU A 66 -1.31 -10.52 4.63
C LEU A 66 -0.08 -9.75 4.17
N ILE A 67 1.07 -10.41 4.18
CA ILE A 67 2.32 -9.88 3.68
C ILE A 67 3.01 -10.95 2.83
N TYR A 68 3.47 -10.57 1.63
CA TYR A 68 4.05 -11.49 0.66
C TYR A 68 4.75 -10.73 -0.47
N THR A 69 5.52 -11.46 -1.29
CA THR A 69 6.01 -10.97 -2.58
C THR A 69 4.99 -11.29 -3.67
N HIS A 70 4.61 -10.29 -4.45
CA HIS A 70 3.86 -10.44 -5.69
C HIS A 70 4.79 -10.36 -6.89
N THR A 71 4.54 -11.18 -7.92
CA THR A 71 5.29 -11.14 -9.18
C THR A 71 4.32 -11.05 -10.35
N ALA A 72 4.55 -10.07 -11.22
CA ALA A 72 3.84 -9.90 -12.47
C ALA A 72 4.15 -11.06 -13.41
N THR A 73 3.11 -11.68 -13.95
CA THR A 73 3.18 -12.74 -14.95
C THR A 73 2.18 -12.44 -16.06
N ALA A 74 2.34 -13.11 -17.20
CA ALA A 74 1.37 -12.98 -18.29
C ALA A 74 -0.05 -13.43 -17.88
N ALA A 75 -0.19 -14.26 -16.84
CA ALA A 75 -1.48 -14.77 -16.37
C ALA A 75 -2.22 -13.81 -15.44
N ASN A 76 -1.51 -12.95 -14.70
CA ASN A 76 -2.10 -12.03 -13.72
C ASN A 76 -2.00 -10.55 -14.13
N SER A 77 -1.32 -10.25 -15.25
CA SER A 77 -1.07 -8.88 -15.71
C SER A 77 -1.79 -8.56 -17.00
N THR A 78 -2.27 -7.33 -17.14
CA THR A 78 -2.91 -6.82 -18.35
C THR A 78 -2.57 -5.35 -18.50
N GLY A 79 -1.87 -5.00 -19.58
CA GLY A 79 -1.40 -3.63 -19.79
C GLY A 79 -0.51 -3.16 -18.65
N ASP A 80 -0.90 -2.07 -18.02
CA ASP A 80 -0.19 -1.35 -16.97
C ASP A 80 -0.40 -1.89 -15.56
N TRP A 81 -1.11 -3.02 -15.37
CA TRP A 81 -1.42 -3.52 -14.04
C TRP A 81 -1.30 -5.05 -13.88
N THR A 82 -1.10 -5.47 -12.64
CA THR A 82 -1.03 -6.87 -12.21
C THR A 82 -1.92 -7.13 -11.00
N THR A 83 -2.76 -8.17 -11.06
CA THR A 83 -3.77 -8.48 -10.02
C THR A 83 -3.21 -9.27 -8.85
N LEU A 84 -3.67 -8.89 -7.67
CA LEU A 84 -3.45 -9.59 -6.41
C LEU A 84 -4.59 -10.59 -6.22
N ASP A 85 -4.25 -11.83 -5.86
CA ASP A 85 -5.24 -12.90 -5.62
C ASP A 85 -5.05 -13.48 -4.22
N ASN A 86 -5.85 -13.03 -3.26
CA ASN A 86 -5.80 -13.54 -1.90
C ASN A 86 -7.05 -13.19 -1.08
N VAL A 87 -7.22 -13.90 0.03
CA VAL A 87 -8.37 -13.78 0.95
C VAL A 87 -8.50 -12.43 1.68
N VAL A 88 -7.49 -11.54 1.60
CA VAL A 88 -7.53 -10.21 2.24
C VAL A 88 -8.03 -9.14 1.28
N THR A 89 -7.66 -9.25 0.00
CA THR A 89 -7.91 -8.23 -1.03
C THR A 89 -9.02 -8.60 -2.01
N ASN A 90 -9.31 -9.88 -2.22
CA ASN A 90 -10.39 -10.30 -3.11
C ASN A 90 -11.76 -9.87 -2.56
N ASP A 91 -12.60 -9.36 -3.45
CA ASP A 91 -13.98 -8.92 -3.19
C ASP A 91 -14.10 -7.92 -2.03
N ASN A 92 -13.00 -7.20 -1.75
CA ASN A 92 -12.88 -6.29 -0.64
C ASN A 92 -12.38 -4.90 -1.09
N PRO A 93 -13.27 -4.03 -1.59
CA PRO A 93 -12.91 -2.66 -1.96
C PRO A 93 -12.43 -1.80 -0.76
N ASN A 94 -12.62 -2.27 0.48
CA ASN A 94 -12.19 -1.60 1.69
C ASN A 94 -10.83 -2.09 2.22
N ALA A 95 -10.17 -3.01 1.52
CA ALA A 95 -8.81 -3.40 1.87
C ALA A 95 -7.86 -2.20 1.70
N ILE A 96 -6.80 -2.17 2.50
CA ILE A 96 -5.72 -1.20 2.36
C ILE A 96 -4.48 -1.96 1.94
N VAL A 97 -3.89 -1.57 0.81
CA VAL A 97 -2.77 -2.26 0.17
C VAL A 97 -1.59 -1.31 0.07
N PHE A 98 -0.45 -1.74 0.58
CA PHE A 98 0.85 -1.11 0.40
C PHE A 98 1.69 -1.95 -0.55
N ALA A 99 2.44 -1.28 -1.41
CA ALA A 99 3.33 -1.91 -2.37
C ALA A 99 4.67 -1.18 -2.41
N THR A 100 5.76 -1.94 -2.57
CA THR A 100 7.10 -1.41 -2.83
C THR A 100 7.75 -2.29 -3.91
N PRO A 101 8.27 -1.72 -5.01
CA PRO A 101 8.99 -2.48 -6.03
C PRO A 101 10.16 -3.25 -5.40
N ASN A 102 10.25 -4.54 -5.70
CA ASN A 102 11.31 -5.45 -5.25
C ASN A 102 11.98 -6.02 -6.49
N TRP A 103 13.19 -5.56 -6.80
CA TRP A 103 13.87 -5.93 -8.02
C TRP A 103 14.19 -7.41 -8.05
N ASN A 104 14.80 -7.96 -6.99
CA ASN A 104 15.20 -9.35 -6.89
C ASN A 104 14.65 -10.06 -5.63
N PRO A 105 13.38 -10.47 -5.62
CA PRO A 105 12.87 -11.27 -4.53
C PRO A 105 13.71 -12.54 -4.32
N ALA A 106 13.89 -12.94 -3.06
CA ALA A 106 14.74 -14.05 -2.66
C ALA A 106 16.22 -13.93 -3.11
N GLY A 107 16.68 -12.73 -3.49
CA GLY A 107 18.07 -12.48 -3.90
C GLY A 107 18.45 -13.06 -5.25
N THR A 108 17.47 -13.30 -6.14
CA THR A 108 17.70 -13.88 -7.47
C THR A 108 17.90 -12.80 -8.56
N SER A 109 17.73 -13.11 -9.85
CA SER A 109 17.78 -12.09 -10.91
C SER A 109 16.45 -11.32 -10.95
N GLY A 110 16.53 -10.01 -11.18
CA GLY A 110 15.39 -9.11 -11.13
C GLY A 110 15.00 -8.44 -12.44
N VAL A 111 13.80 -7.87 -12.47
CA VAL A 111 13.28 -7.06 -13.58
C VAL A 111 12.99 -5.65 -13.07
N TYR A 112 13.50 -4.64 -13.77
CA TYR A 112 13.24 -3.23 -13.46
C TYR A 112 11.82 -2.83 -13.88
N ASP A 113 11.20 -1.96 -13.08
CA ASP A 113 9.91 -1.33 -13.36
C ASP A 113 9.98 0.14 -12.93
N ASN A 114 10.69 0.94 -13.74
CA ASN A 114 11.01 2.34 -13.42
C ASN A 114 9.83 3.30 -13.66
N HIS A 115 8.74 3.06 -12.96
CA HIS A 115 7.51 3.82 -13.06
C HIS A 115 6.98 4.16 -11.67
N ALA A 116 6.25 5.27 -11.55
CA ALA A 116 5.52 5.57 -10.33
C ALA A 116 4.39 4.55 -10.21
N ILE A 117 4.37 3.77 -9.13
CA ILE A 117 3.34 2.75 -8.92
C ILE A 117 2.17 3.29 -8.10
N GLY A 118 1.02 2.65 -8.25
CA GLY A 118 -0.13 2.80 -7.37
C GLY A 118 -0.85 1.48 -7.18
N VAL A 119 -1.90 1.50 -6.36
CA VAL A 119 -2.84 0.39 -6.20
C VAL A 119 -4.26 0.82 -6.56
N TRP A 120 -5.05 -0.11 -7.10
CA TRP A 120 -6.44 0.13 -7.41
C TRP A 120 -7.29 -1.14 -7.29
N TYR A 121 -8.58 -0.98 -7.06
CA TYR A 121 -9.54 -2.06 -7.00
C TYR A 121 -10.27 -2.19 -8.35
N THR A 122 -10.17 -3.36 -8.98
CA THR A 122 -10.70 -3.66 -10.32
C THR A 122 -12.21 -3.91 -10.35
N GLY A 123 -12.87 -3.93 -9.19
CA GLY A 123 -14.26 -4.36 -9.02
C GLY A 123 -14.38 -5.71 -8.31
N SER A 124 -13.37 -6.58 -8.45
CA SER A 124 -13.28 -7.88 -7.73
C SER A 124 -11.93 -8.13 -7.06
N ARG A 125 -10.85 -7.50 -7.52
CA ARG A 125 -9.49 -7.72 -7.01
C ARG A 125 -8.77 -6.40 -6.85
N TRP A 126 -7.78 -6.35 -5.97
CA TRP A 126 -6.81 -5.27 -6.01
C TRP A 126 -5.73 -5.56 -7.04
N ALA A 127 -5.13 -4.51 -7.59
CA ALA A 127 -4.02 -4.59 -8.52
C ALA A 127 -2.97 -3.52 -8.21
N ILE A 128 -1.71 -3.82 -8.53
CA ILE A 128 -0.61 -2.85 -8.59
C ILE A 128 -0.54 -2.38 -10.04
N PHE A 129 -0.36 -1.08 -10.27
CA PHE A 129 -0.31 -0.51 -11.61
C PHE A 129 0.74 0.59 -11.76
N ASN A 130 1.20 0.79 -12.99
CA ASN A 130 2.05 1.91 -13.37
C ASN A 130 1.19 3.13 -13.67
N GLN A 131 1.40 4.23 -12.93
CA GLN A 131 0.54 5.40 -12.99
C GLN A 131 0.63 6.17 -14.31
N ASP A 132 1.68 5.95 -15.08
CA ASP A 132 1.88 6.51 -16.41
C ASP A 132 1.24 5.67 -17.53
N LEU A 133 0.55 4.58 -17.18
CA LEU A 133 -0.08 3.62 -18.09
C LEU A 133 0.93 2.80 -18.93
N THR A 134 2.21 2.83 -18.59
CA THR A 134 3.20 1.95 -19.20
C THR A 134 2.96 0.52 -18.74
N ALA A 135 3.08 -0.45 -19.66
CA ALA A 135 2.83 -1.84 -19.33
C ALA A 135 3.75 -2.34 -18.20
N ILE A 136 3.20 -3.08 -17.22
CA ILE A 136 4.02 -3.71 -16.19
C ILE A 136 4.83 -4.84 -16.83
N PRO A 137 6.17 -4.86 -16.67
CA PRO A 137 6.99 -5.93 -17.20
C PRO A 137 6.67 -7.29 -16.56
N ASN A 138 6.59 -8.34 -17.37
CA ASN A 138 6.55 -9.71 -16.84
C ASN A 138 7.84 -9.99 -16.05
N GLY A 139 7.67 -10.52 -14.83
CA GLY A 139 8.76 -10.76 -13.89
C GLY A 139 9.05 -9.60 -12.94
N ALA A 140 8.44 -8.41 -13.14
CA ALA A 140 8.52 -7.34 -12.15
C ALA A 140 7.87 -7.80 -10.84
N SER A 141 8.53 -7.51 -9.71
CA SER A 141 8.11 -8.00 -8.39
C SER A 141 7.91 -6.85 -7.41
N PHE A 142 7.03 -7.09 -6.43
CA PHE A 142 6.61 -6.10 -5.44
C PHE A 142 6.45 -6.77 -4.09
N ASN A 143 6.95 -6.13 -3.03
CA ASN A 143 6.56 -6.48 -1.67
C ASN A 143 5.17 -5.91 -1.41
N VAL A 144 4.24 -6.74 -0.94
CA VAL A 144 2.84 -6.37 -0.71
C VAL A 144 2.50 -6.54 0.75
N TYR A 145 1.89 -5.52 1.34
CA TYR A 145 1.32 -5.57 2.69
C TYR A 145 -0.13 -5.11 2.65
N ALA A 146 -1.04 -6.03 2.97
CA ALA A 146 -2.48 -5.81 2.83
C ALA A 146 -3.22 -6.04 4.13
N PHE A 147 -4.24 -5.21 4.37
CA PHE A 147 -5.13 -5.27 5.51
C PHE A 147 -6.58 -5.34 5.06
N SER A 148 -7.38 -6.21 5.67
CA SER A 148 -8.78 -6.41 5.25
C SER A 148 -9.70 -5.26 5.68
N SER A 149 -9.26 -4.39 6.58
CA SER A 149 -10.03 -3.22 7.03
C SER A 149 -9.13 -2.17 7.70
N SER A 150 -9.54 -0.91 7.65
CA SER A 150 -8.85 0.24 8.26
C SER A 150 -9.26 0.53 9.71
N LYS A 151 -9.78 -0.45 10.46
CA LYS A 151 -10.23 -0.21 11.86
C LYS A 151 -9.07 0.07 12.82
N ASP A 152 -7.83 -0.09 12.35
CA ASP A 152 -6.62 0.22 13.08
C ASP A 152 -6.26 1.71 12.91
N PRO A 153 -6.08 2.50 13.99
CA PRO A 153 -5.68 3.91 13.89
C PRO A 153 -4.33 4.14 13.21
N HIS A 154 -3.49 3.10 13.10
CA HIS A 154 -2.20 3.15 12.39
C HIS A 154 -2.40 3.17 10.87
N ILE A 155 -3.53 2.69 10.34
CA ILE A 155 -3.71 2.46 8.90
C ILE A 155 -4.97 3.16 8.40
N PHE A 156 -4.82 4.06 7.45
CA PHE A 156 -5.94 4.84 6.93
C PHE A 156 -5.73 5.24 5.47
N VAL A 157 -6.82 5.63 4.81
CA VAL A 157 -6.77 6.30 3.51
C VAL A 157 -6.70 7.80 3.74
N HIS A 158 -5.71 8.45 3.16
CA HIS A 158 -5.61 9.90 3.06
C HIS A 158 -6.12 10.37 1.70
N LYS A 159 -6.85 11.48 1.66
CA LYS A 159 -7.33 12.11 0.42
C LYS A 159 -6.89 13.57 0.38
N ALA A 160 -6.22 13.94 -0.70
CA ALA A 160 -5.87 15.32 -0.98
C ALA A 160 -7.14 16.13 -1.28
N THR A 161 -7.31 17.23 -0.56
CA THR A 161 -8.37 18.22 -0.73
C THR A 161 -7.75 19.61 -0.84
N THR A 162 -8.50 20.57 -1.36
CA THR A 162 -8.11 21.98 -1.34
C THR A 162 -7.88 22.54 0.06
N SER A 163 -8.44 21.93 1.11
CA SER A 163 -8.29 22.36 2.51
C SER A 163 -7.06 21.80 3.21
N ASN A 164 -6.48 20.70 2.70
CA ASN A 164 -5.31 20.06 3.31
C ASN A 164 -4.08 20.04 2.40
N SER A 165 -4.18 20.55 1.17
CA SER A 165 -3.11 20.50 0.18
C SER A 165 -2.67 21.91 -0.24
N THR A 166 -1.36 22.09 -0.41
CA THR A 166 -0.76 23.33 -0.92
C THR A 166 0.36 22.95 -1.88
N GLY A 167 0.26 23.38 -3.14
CA GLY A 167 1.27 23.04 -4.14
C GLY A 167 1.46 21.53 -4.28
N ASP A 168 2.69 21.08 -4.08
CA ASP A 168 3.16 19.70 -4.25
C ASP A 168 2.90 18.78 -3.05
N TRP A 169 2.23 19.24 -1.99
CA TRP A 169 2.06 18.44 -0.78
C TRP A 169 0.67 18.50 -0.16
N THR A 170 0.34 17.45 0.60
CA THR A 170 -0.92 17.28 1.32
C THR A 170 -0.69 16.84 2.76
N ALA A 171 -1.31 17.54 3.72
CA ALA A 171 -1.12 17.36 5.15
C ALA A 171 -1.90 16.16 5.70
N LEU A 172 -1.23 15.27 6.40
CA LEU A 172 -1.84 14.16 7.14
C LEU A 172 -2.38 14.68 8.49
N ASN A 173 -3.58 14.26 8.85
CA ASN A 173 -4.13 14.52 10.18
C ASN A 173 -4.43 13.20 10.90
N ASN A 174 -3.49 12.75 11.72
CA ASN A 174 -3.61 11.49 12.45
C ASN A 174 -2.98 11.62 13.85
N SER A 175 -3.65 11.14 14.90
CA SER A 175 -3.21 11.29 16.30
C SER A 175 -1.91 10.55 16.66
N LEU A 176 -1.47 9.61 15.81
CA LEU A 176 -0.20 8.91 15.93
C LEU A 176 0.95 9.65 15.25
N ALA A 177 0.66 10.47 14.22
CA ALA A 177 1.64 11.23 13.44
C ALA A 177 1.76 12.71 13.87
N ASN A 178 0.66 13.32 14.32
CA ASN A 178 0.63 14.73 14.70
C ASN A 178 1.57 14.99 15.89
N ASN A 179 2.34 16.07 15.82
CA ASN A 179 3.34 16.47 16.80
C ASN A 179 4.39 15.37 17.09
N SER A 180 4.60 14.44 16.16
CA SER A 180 5.53 13.33 16.30
C SER A 180 6.53 13.31 15.13
N PRO A 181 7.63 14.11 15.21
CA PRO A 181 8.68 14.12 14.17
C PRO A 181 9.39 12.77 14.01
N ASN A 182 9.24 11.87 14.99
CA ASN A 182 9.85 10.55 14.98
C ASN A 182 8.91 9.47 14.43
N ALA A 183 7.62 9.76 14.22
CA ALA A 183 6.69 8.80 13.65
C ALA A 183 7.18 8.28 12.29
N ILE A 184 6.89 7.01 12.03
CA ILE A 184 7.21 6.36 10.76
C ILE A 184 5.97 6.39 9.89
N VAL A 185 6.09 6.94 8.68
CA VAL A 185 5.00 7.05 7.71
C VAL A 185 5.39 6.31 6.45
N LEU A 186 4.55 5.35 6.07
CA LEU A 186 4.59 4.68 4.76
C LEU A 186 3.37 5.11 3.96
N ALA A 187 3.57 5.34 2.67
CA ALA A 187 2.52 5.75 1.76
C ALA A 187 2.60 4.98 0.44
N THR A 188 1.44 4.62 -0.10
CA THR A 188 1.29 4.08 -1.45
C THR A 188 0.10 4.79 -2.13
N PRO A 189 0.24 5.34 -3.34
CA PRO A 189 -0.89 5.92 -4.07
C PRO A 189 -2.03 4.92 -4.24
N ASN A 190 -3.25 5.35 -3.97
CA ASN A 190 -4.47 4.57 -4.11
C ASN A 190 -5.40 5.30 -5.08
N TRP A 191 -5.56 4.75 -6.28
CA TRP A 191 -6.33 5.41 -7.33
C TRP A 191 -7.81 5.54 -6.95
N ASN A 192 -8.44 4.46 -6.47
CA ASN A 192 -9.87 4.39 -6.18
C ASN A 192 -10.18 3.76 -4.81
N PRO A 193 -9.91 4.46 -3.69
CA PRO A 193 -10.28 3.95 -2.38
C PRO A 193 -11.79 3.65 -2.31
N GLY A 194 -12.15 2.47 -1.80
CA GLY A 194 -13.54 2.01 -1.79
C GLY A 194 -14.07 1.53 -3.16
N GLY A 195 -13.21 1.46 -4.18
CA GLY A 195 -13.55 0.94 -5.51
C GLY A 195 -14.27 1.91 -6.44
N VAL A 196 -14.39 3.20 -6.10
CA VAL A 196 -15.21 4.15 -6.85
C VAL A 196 -14.42 5.40 -7.24
N GLY A 197 -14.19 5.55 -8.55
CA GLY A 197 -13.56 6.73 -9.16
C GLY A 197 -12.11 6.94 -8.70
N GLY A 198 -11.29 7.62 -9.49
CA GLY A 198 -9.91 7.84 -9.09
C GLY A 198 -9.22 8.99 -9.79
N VAL A 199 -8.19 9.51 -9.13
CA VAL A 199 -7.33 10.59 -9.62
C VAL A 199 -5.90 10.04 -9.64
N TYR A 200 -5.26 10.10 -10.81
CA TYR A 200 -3.86 9.73 -10.97
C TYR A 200 -2.96 10.79 -10.33
N ASP A 201 -1.87 10.34 -9.72
CA ASP A 201 -0.78 11.15 -9.22
C ASP A 201 0.54 10.51 -9.67
N ASN A 202 0.83 10.65 -10.97
CA ASN A 202 1.94 9.97 -11.64
C ASN A 202 3.30 10.63 -11.35
N HIS A 203 3.68 10.62 -10.07
CA HIS A 203 4.89 11.23 -9.57
C HIS A 203 5.52 10.34 -8.51
N ALA A 204 6.85 10.35 -8.41
CA ALA A 204 7.54 9.78 -7.27
C ALA A 204 7.13 10.55 -6.01
N ILE A 205 6.58 9.84 -5.02
CA ILE A 205 6.13 10.47 -3.78
C ILE A 205 7.19 10.38 -2.68
N GLY A 206 7.12 11.30 -1.73
CA GLY A 206 7.84 11.24 -0.47
C GLY A 206 6.96 11.68 0.69
N VAL A 207 7.52 11.60 1.90
CA VAL A 207 6.91 12.14 3.12
C VAL A 207 7.85 13.12 3.82
N TRP A 208 7.28 14.10 4.51
CA TRP A 208 8.04 15.04 5.32
C TRP A 208 7.22 15.55 6.51
N TYR A 209 7.91 15.96 7.57
CA TYR A 209 7.31 16.53 8.77
C TYR A 209 7.33 18.07 8.70
N THR A 210 6.15 18.69 8.70
CA THR A 210 5.95 20.14 8.54
C THR A 210 6.27 20.96 9.80
N GLY A 211 6.69 20.31 10.88
CA GLY A 211 6.85 20.90 12.22
C GLY A 211 5.70 20.57 13.17
N SER A 212 4.50 20.28 12.65
CA SER A 212 3.34 19.86 13.45
C SER A 212 2.62 18.62 12.91
N LYS A 213 2.73 18.35 11.60
CA LYS A 213 2.07 17.23 10.92
C LYS A 213 3.03 16.57 9.95
N TRP A 214 2.78 15.32 9.63
CA TRP A 214 3.38 14.71 8.44
C TRP A 214 2.61 15.12 7.18
N ALA A 215 3.28 15.10 6.05
CA ALA A 215 2.70 15.37 4.74
C ALA A 215 3.24 14.38 3.70
N ILE A 216 2.43 14.07 2.70
CA ILE A 216 2.84 13.39 1.47
C ILE A 216 3.10 14.47 0.44
N PHE A 217 4.16 14.35 -0.34
CA PHE A 217 4.52 15.32 -1.38
C PHE A 217 5.03 14.65 -2.65
N ASN A 218 4.91 15.34 -3.77
CA ASN A 218 5.50 14.95 -5.04
C ASN A 218 6.95 15.42 -5.10
N GLN A 219 7.88 14.47 -5.23
CA GLN A 219 9.32 14.75 -5.16
C GLN A 219 9.81 15.71 -6.26
N ASP A 220 9.11 15.72 -7.39
CA ASP A 220 9.44 16.58 -8.51
C ASP A 220 8.95 18.04 -8.35
N LEU A 221 8.20 18.33 -7.29
CA LEU A 221 7.52 19.60 -6.98
C LEU A 221 6.27 19.87 -7.84
N THR A 222 5.76 18.88 -8.55
CA THR A 222 4.48 18.99 -9.26
C THR A 222 3.34 19.00 -8.26
N ALA A 223 2.34 19.86 -8.48
CA ALA A 223 1.22 19.98 -7.55
C ALA A 223 0.47 18.65 -7.34
N ILE A 224 0.14 18.30 -6.09
CA ILE A 224 -0.69 17.12 -5.83
C ILE A 224 -2.10 17.38 -6.36
N PRO A 225 -2.65 16.50 -7.21
CA PRO A 225 -4.00 16.66 -7.72
C PRO A 225 -5.05 16.62 -6.62
N ASN A 226 -5.99 17.56 -6.63
CA ASN A 226 -7.14 17.52 -5.73
C ASN A 226 -7.97 16.24 -5.98
N GLY A 227 -8.18 15.45 -4.94
CA GLY A 227 -8.84 14.15 -5.01
C GLY A 227 -7.91 12.95 -5.10
N ALA A 228 -6.60 13.14 -5.33
CA ALA A 228 -5.61 12.07 -5.21
C ALA A 228 -5.69 11.44 -3.82
N SER A 229 -5.55 10.12 -3.73
CA SER A 229 -5.69 9.38 -2.48
C SER A 229 -4.51 8.44 -2.27
N PHE A 230 -4.21 8.17 -1.00
CA PHE A 230 -3.04 7.41 -0.59
C PHE A 230 -3.41 6.47 0.55
N ASN A 231 -2.95 5.23 0.49
CA ASN A 231 -2.93 4.34 1.64
C ASN A 231 -1.77 4.76 2.54
N VAL A 232 -2.04 4.98 3.82
CA VAL A 232 -1.07 5.49 4.79
C VAL A 232 -1.00 4.57 6.00
N LEU A 233 0.22 4.19 6.37
CA LEU A 233 0.54 3.45 7.59
C LEU A 233 1.47 4.28 8.47
N VAL A 234 1.12 4.42 9.74
CA VAL A 234 1.83 5.25 10.72
C VAL A 234 2.19 4.43 11.95
N PHE A 235 3.44 4.50 12.39
CA PHE A 235 3.88 3.97 13.69
C PHE A 235 4.38 5.11 14.60
N LYS A 236 3.83 5.19 15.81
CA LYS A 236 4.09 6.31 16.73
C LYS A 236 5.51 6.29 17.32
N ASN A 237 6.20 5.16 17.29
CA ASN A 237 7.60 4.98 17.70
C ASN A 237 8.16 3.75 16.97
N SER A 238 9.46 3.71 16.66
CA SER A 238 10.11 2.50 16.14
C SER A 238 10.11 1.40 17.20
N SER A 239 9.38 0.31 16.97
CA SER A 239 9.60 -0.98 17.65
C SER A 239 10.14 -1.99 16.65
N ASP A 240 10.92 -2.97 17.14
CA ASP A 240 11.70 -3.98 16.39
C ASP A 240 11.14 -4.34 15.00
N GLY A 241 11.59 -3.61 13.96
CA GLY A 241 11.15 -3.78 12.58
C GLY A 241 11.05 -2.46 11.81
N ASP A 242 10.70 -1.38 12.50
CA ASP A 242 10.54 -0.06 11.88
C ASP A 242 11.73 0.85 12.20
N PHE A 243 12.42 1.37 11.19
CA PHE A 243 13.51 2.32 11.43
C PHE A 243 13.71 3.29 10.26
N VAL A 244 14.53 4.29 10.53
CA VAL A 244 14.95 5.27 9.54
C VAL A 244 16.33 4.87 9.02
N HIS A 245 16.40 4.47 7.75
CA HIS A 245 17.67 4.21 7.07
C HIS A 245 18.18 5.49 6.47
N LYS A 246 19.42 5.91 6.73
CA LYS A 246 20.03 7.13 6.17
C LYS A 246 21.06 6.83 5.09
N ALA A 247 20.87 7.39 3.91
CA ALA A 247 21.90 7.44 2.88
C ALA A 247 23.05 8.36 3.33
N THR A 248 24.23 7.78 3.38
CA THR A 248 25.52 8.40 3.70
C THR A 248 26.55 7.98 2.65
N THR A 249 27.67 8.68 2.57
CA THR A 249 28.78 8.28 1.71
C THR A 249 29.38 6.92 2.09
N ALA A 250 29.19 6.48 3.34
CA ALA A 250 29.72 5.20 3.82
C ALA A 250 28.86 3.99 3.44
N ASN A 251 27.57 4.20 3.13
CA ASN A 251 26.64 3.10 2.81
C ASN A 251 25.97 3.25 1.44
N SER A 252 26.30 4.28 0.67
CA SER A 252 25.74 4.53 -0.66
C SER A 252 26.79 4.33 -1.74
N VAL A 253 26.44 3.59 -2.78
CA VAL A 253 27.29 3.29 -3.94
C VAL A 253 26.42 3.47 -5.17
N GLY A 254 26.81 4.40 -6.05
CA GLY A 254 26.03 4.71 -7.25
C GLY A 254 24.58 5.05 -6.91
N ASP A 255 23.66 4.27 -7.46
CA ASP A 255 22.21 4.40 -7.38
C ASP A 255 21.56 3.69 -6.19
N TRP A 256 22.32 3.08 -5.27
CA TRP A 256 21.75 2.40 -4.11
C TRP A 256 22.41 2.74 -2.77
N THR A 257 21.68 2.46 -1.69
CA THR A 257 22.14 2.62 -0.32
C THR A 257 21.81 1.38 0.52
N ASN A 258 22.83 0.82 1.16
CA ASN A 258 22.75 -0.43 1.91
C ASN A 258 22.10 -0.24 3.27
N ILE A 259 21.05 -0.99 3.51
CA ILE A 259 20.33 -1.08 4.76
C ILE A 259 21.07 -2.05 5.67
N THR A 260 21.37 -1.64 6.91
CA THR A 260 21.94 -2.52 7.93
C THR A 260 20.93 -2.70 9.04
N ASN A 261 20.42 -3.92 9.20
CA ASN A 261 19.43 -4.24 10.23
C ASN A 261 19.47 -5.73 10.60
N GLY A 262 19.48 -6.03 11.90
CA GLY A 262 19.54 -7.42 12.41
C GLY A 262 18.38 -8.32 11.97
N ASN A 263 17.26 -7.78 11.51
CA ASN A 263 16.12 -8.54 11.00
C ASN A 263 16.25 -8.94 9.52
N THR A 264 17.13 -8.27 8.75
CA THR A 264 17.20 -8.42 7.29
C THR A 264 18.59 -8.67 6.72
N ASP A 265 19.64 -8.37 7.49
CA ASP A 265 20.99 -8.74 7.13
C ASP A 265 21.10 -10.27 7.01
N GLY A 266 21.66 -10.74 5.90
CA GLY A 266 21.76 -12.17 5.59
C GLY A 266 20.43 -12.87 5.26
N ASN A 267 19.32 -12.13 5.18
CA ASN A 267 18.00 -12.70 4.95
C ASN A 267 17.38 -12.24 3.61
N PRO A 268 17.59 -12.98 2.51
CA PRO A 268 17.01 -12.66 1.21
C PRO A 268 15.47 -12.81 1.16
N ASP A 269 14.86 -13.44 2.16
CA ASP A 269 13.40 -13.65 2.24
C ASP A 269 12.69 -12.56 3.06
N ALA A 270 13.43 -11.57 3.57
CA ALA A 270 12.81 -10.44 4.25
C ALA A 270 12.02 -9.57 3.27
N LEU A 271 10.92 -8.99 3.77
CA LEU A 271 10.08 -8.08 2.99
C LEU A 271 10.32 -6.65 3.48
N VAL A 272 10.89 -5.84 2.61
CA VAL A 272 11.28 -4.46 2.87
C VAL A 272 10.32 -3.52 2.15
N PHE A 273 9.66 -2.64 2.91
CA PHE A 273 8.84 -1.56 2.37
C PHE A 273 9.58 -0.24 2.54
N ALA A 274 9.44 0.66 1.59
CA ALA A 274 10.11 1.96 1.65
C ALA A 274 9.22 3.08 1.13
N THR A 275 9.19 4.19 1.87
CA THR A 275 8.74 5.49 1.35
C THR A 275 9.86 6.49 1.62
N PRO A 276 10.28 7.31 0.62
CA PRO A 276 11.28 8.35 0.83
C PRO A 276 10.81 9.33 1.92
N ASN A 277 11.66 9.64 2.88
CA ASN A 277 11.43 10.67 3.87
C ASN A 277 12.45 11.79 3.69
N TRP A 278 11.97 13.00 3.41
CA TRP A 278 12.80 14.16 3.16
C TRP A 278 13.50 14.65 4.43
N ASN A 279 12.77 14.90 5.53
CA ASN A 279 13.31 15.47 6.77
C ASN A 279 13.07 14.58 8.01
N PRO A 280 13.73 13.43 8.10
CA PRO A 280 13.73 12.59 9.31
C PRO A 280 14.12 13.38 10.56
N GLY A 281 13.32 13.21 11.63
CA GLY A 281 13.47 14.00 12.86
C GLY A 281 13.08 15.48 12.72
N GLY A 282 12.52 15.89 11.57
CA GLY A 282 12.13 17.27 11.29
C GLY A 282 13.26 18.18 10.79
N THR A 283 14.44 17.64 10.50
CA THR A 283 15.61 18.42 10.06
C THR A 283 15.93 18.13 8.59
N GLY A 284 16.20 19.18 7.81
CA GLY A 284 16.18 19.24 6.33
C GLY A 284 16.69 18.03 5.53
N GLY A 285 16.23 17.96 4.27
CA GLY A 285 16.42 16.84 3.37
C GLY A 285 16.94 17.18 1.98
N VAL A 286 17.21 16.14 1.21
CA VAL A 286 17.45 16.23 -0.24
C VAL A 286 16.29 15.55 -0.95
N TYR A 287 15.84 16.14 -2.07
CA TYR A 287 14.83 15.53 -2.92
C TYR A 287 15.39 14.31 -3.64
N ASN A 288 14.59 13.25 -3.75
CA ASN A 288 14.84 12.14 -4.66
C ASN A 288 13.69 12.03 -5.65
N LYS A 289 13.86 12.62 -6.83
CA LYS A 289 12.83 12.67 -7.88
C LYS A 289 12.66 11.35 -8.64
N HIS A 290 13.42 10.34 -8.26
CA HIS A 290 13.49 9.06 -8.94
C HIS A 290 12.55 8.05 -8.30
N ASN A 291 11.97 7.16 -9.11
CA ASN A 291 11.22 6.01 -8.60
C ASN A 291 12.19 5.12 -7.84
N ILE A 292 11.78 4.64 -6.67
CA ILE A 292 12.62 3.78 -5.84
C ILE A 292 12.17 2.33 -5.91
N GLY A 293 13.10 1.43 -5.63
CA GLY A 293 12.83 0.03 -5.37
C GLY A 293 13.73 -0.49 -4.25
N VAL A 294 13.49 -1.73 -3.83
CA VAL A 294 14.37 -2.47 -2.92
C VAL A 294 15.02 -3.65 -3.62
N TRP A 295 16.25 -3.97 -3.24
CA TRP A 295 16.96 -5.14 -3.76
C TRP A 295 17.89 -5.74 -2.71
N TYR A 296 18.13 -7.04 -2.80
CA TYR A 296 19.05 -7.77 -1.95
C TYR A 296 20.42 -7.89 -2.64
N THR A 297 21.45 -7.32 -2.02
CA THR A 297 22.83 -7.24 -2.54
C THR A 297 23.63 -8.53 -2.36
N GLY A 298 23.00 -9.61 -1.92
CA GLY A 298 23.64 -10.88 -1.54
C GLY A 298 23.95 -10.99 -0.04
N SER A 299 24.07 -9.86 0.67
CA SER A 299 24.24 -9.85 2.14
C SER A 299 23.32 -8.89 2.87
N LYS A 300 22.87 -7.82 2.20
CA LYS A 300 22.04 -6.76 2.78
C LYS A 300 20.94 -6.37 1.81
N TRP A 301 19.81 -5.94 2.33
CA TRP A 301 18.85 -5.19 1.54
C TRP A 301 19.37 -3.77 1.28
N ALA A 302 18.91 -3.17 0.19
CA ALA A 302 19.23 -1.80 -0.17
C ALA A 302 18.01 -1.15 -0.83
N VAL A 303 17.93 0.17 -0.74
CA VAL A 303 17.03 0.97 -1.58
C VAL A 303 17.85 1.54 -2.73
N PHE A 304 17.28 1.52 -3.93
CA PHE A 304 17.92 2.02 -5.14
C PHE A 304 16.98 2.90 -5.96
N ASN A 305 17.56 3.75 -6.80
CA ASN A 305 16.84 4.49 -7.83
C ASN A 305 16.66 3.60 -9.06
N GLN A 306 15.41 3.37 -9.47
CA GLN A 306 15.10 2.44 -10.56
C GLN A 306 15.62 2.88 -11.92
N ASP A 307 15.93 4.16 -12.08
CA ASP A 307 16.51 4.73 -13.28
C ASP A 307 18.04 4.77 -13.27
N ILE A 308 18.67 4.04 -12.33
CA ILE A 308 20.13 3.96 -12.11
C ILE A 308 20.81 5.32 -11.86
N THR A 309 20.05 6.37 -11.57
CA THR A 309 20.62 7.66 -11.18
C THR A 309 21.18 7.56 -9.77
N ALA A 310 22.36 8.12 -9.55
CA ALA A 310 23.01 8.07 -8.24
C ALA A 310 22.11 8.60 -7.12
N ILE A 311 22.05 7.90 -5.97
CA ILE A 311 21.32 8.39 -4.81
C ILE A 311 22.02 9.66 -4.29
N PRO A 312 21.31 10.80 -4.15
CA PRO A 312 21.88 11.99 -3.55
C PRO A 312 22.54 11.71 -2.20
N ASN A 313 23.83 12.06 -2.09
CA ASN A 313 24.57 11.97 -0.85
C ASN A 313 24.02 12.95 0.17
N GLY A 314 23.64 12.45 1.35
CA GLY A 314 23.26 13.27 2.50
C GLY A 314 21.76 13.38 2.71
N PHE A 315 21.23 12.47 3.53
CA PHE A 315 19.90 12.55 4.17
C PHE A 315 18.70 11.99 3.39
N LEU A 316 18.88 11.29 2.28
CA LEU A 316 17.79 10.43 1.81
C LEU A 316 17.57 9.32 2.81
N GLN A 317 16.49 9.47 3.56
CA GLN A 317 16.13 8.54 4.60
C GLN A 317 14.92 7.74 4.16
N TYR A 318 15.11 6.45 3.95
CA TYR A 318 13.99 5.56 3.69
C TYR A 318 13.49 5.07 5.03
N ARG A 319 12.22 5.32 5.31
CA ARG A 319 11.60 4.67 6.45
C ARG A 319 11.18 3.30 5.99
N HIS A 320 11.68 2.30 6.67
CA HIS A 320 11.43 0.93 6.33
C HIS A 320 10.59 0.26 7.39
N LEU A 321 9.60 -0.51 6.93
CA LEU A 321 8.95 -1.55 7.70
C LEU A 321 9.56 -2.86 7.23
N LEU A 322 10.29 -3.53 8.12
CA LEU A 322 10.94 -4.81 7.83
C LEU A 322 10.16 -5.86 8.59
N LEU A 323 9.35 -6.61 7.85
CA LEU A 323 8.56 -7.68 8.42
C LEU A 323 9.26 -8.99 8.11
N LYS A 324 9.68 -9.68 9.17
CA LYS A 324 10.13 -11.06 9.08
C LYS A 324 8.95 -11.89 8.60
N HIS A 325 9.20 -12.85 7.71
CA HIS A 325 8.22 -13.85 7.29
C HIS A 325 7.93 -14.83 8.46
N THR A 326 7.41 -14.33 9.57
CA THR A 326 6.83 -15.13 10.65
C THR A 326 5.35 -14.82 10.70
N TYR A 327 4.55 -15.68 10.07
CA TYR A 327 3.11 -15.74 10.30
C TYR A 327 2.86 -15.85 11.81
N ARG A 328 2.45 -14.75 12.46
CA ARG A 328 1.69 -14.81 13.71
C ARG A 328 0.35 -14.15 13.45
N SER A 329 -0.66 -14.97 13.18
CA SER A 329 -2.04 -14.53 13.34
C SER A 329 -2.22 -14.08 14.79
N VAL A 330 -2.28 -12.78 15.04
CA VAL A 330 -2.74 -12.28 16.33
C VAL A 330 -4.26 -12.42 16.33
N ALA A 331 -4.74 -13.65 16.57
CA ALA A 331 -6.08 -13.85 17.06
C ALA A 331 -6.08 -13.34 18.51
N ARG A 332 -6.50 -12.09 18.73
CA ARG A 332 -6.91 -11.68 20.07
C ARG A 332 -8.15 -12.49 20.42
N SER A 333 -7.95 -13.59 21.15
CA SER A 333 -9.05 -14.38 21.70
C SER A 333 -9.71 -13.55 22.78
N ALA A 334 -10.92 -13.06 22.49
CA ALA A 334 -11.85 -12.58 23.49
C ALA A 334 -12.58 -13.81 24.07
N THR A 335 -11.99 -14.46 25.06
CA THR A 335 -12.74 -15.32 25.99
C THR A 335 -12.13 -15.25 27.38
N ASN A 336 -13.02 -14.99 28.33
CA ASN A 336 -12.80 -14.81 29.76
C ASN A 336 -11.98 -15.90 30.43
N GLY A 337 -11.15 -15.46 31.38
CA GLY A 337 -10.80 -16.13 32.65
C GLY A 337 -10.50 -17.62 32.61
N LEU A 338 -9.22 -17.97 32.79
CA LEU A 338 -8.75 -19.01 33.71
C LEU A 338 -7.23 -18.85 33.85
N THR A 339 -6.79 -18.76 35.09
CA THR A 339 -5.39 -18.78 35.51
C THR A 339 -4.67 -19.99 34.95
N ASP A 340 -3.50 -19.82 34.34
CA ASP A 340 -2.55 -20.92 34.27
C ASP A 340 -1.09 -20.49 34.42
N LYS A 341 -0.39 -21.34 35.18
CA LYS A 341 0.90 -21.08 35.82
C LYS A 341 2.06 -21.05 34.83
N ILE A 342 2.99 -20.15 35.09
CA ILE A 342 4.33 -20.12 34.49
C ILE A 342 5.08 -21.38 34.96
N GLN A 343 5.58 -22.19 34.01
CA GLN A 343 6.71 -23.08 34.24
C GLN A 343 7.85 -22.68 33.30
N GLU A 344 8.88 -22.10 33.90
CA GLU A 344 10.20 -21.89 33.30
C GLU A 344 10.92 -23.24 33.19
N THR A 345 11.55 -23.51 32.05
CA THR A 345 12.57 -24.56 31.94
C THR A 345 13.87 -23.91 31.46
N GLY A 346 14.85 -23.85 32.37
CA GLY A 346 16.22 -23.43 32.12
C GLY A 346 17.08 -24.52 31.45
N PRO A 347 18.35 -24.23 31.13
CA PRO A 347 19.13 -24.97 30.14
C PRO A 347 19.73 -26.28 30.65
N ALA A 348 19.88 -27.24 29.74
CA ALA A 348 20.45 -28.57 29.98
C ALA A 348 21.96 -28.50 30.27
N GLN A 349 22.37 -29.11 31.39
CA GLN A 349 23.77 -29.46 31.67
C GLN A 349 24.07 -30.88 31.19
N GLY A 350 25.18 -31.06 30.48
CA GLY A 350 25.74 -32.37 30.12
C GLY A 350 26.62 -32.95 31.25
N PRO A 351 26.83 -34.27 31.29
CA PRO A 351 27.46 -34.94 32.43
C PRO A 351 29.00 -34.90 32.40
N VAL A 352 29.58 -34.79 33.60
CA VAL A 352 30.98 -35.01 33.92
C VAL A 352 31.20 -36.51 34.18
N PHE A 353 32.24 -37.10 33.59
CA PHE A 353 32.80 -38.38 34.04
C PHE A 353 34.26 -38.17 34.46
N LEU A 354 34.49 -38.53 35.73
CA LEU A 354 35.71 -38.79 36.53
C LEU A 354 37.06 -38.23 36.06
#